data_AF-A0A450VYE7-F1
#
_entry.id   AF-A0A450VYE7-F1
#
_cell.length_a   1.000
_cell.length_b   1.000
_cell.length_c   1.000
_cell.angle_alpha   90.00
_cell.angle_beta   90.00
_cell.angle_gamma   90.00
#
_symmetry.space_group_name_H-M   'P 1'
#
loop_
_entity.id
_entity.type
_entity.pdbx_description
1 polymer ?
#
loop_
_entity_poly.entity_id
_entity_poly.type
_entity_poly.pdbx_seq_one_letter_code
_entity_poly.pdbx_strand_id
1 'polypeptide(L)'
;MNKPDLIEYMLASTAHYNHKDITQAVNVILSAIEDSLASGERTEIRGFGAFDLRYHPPHVGRNPNNFKPGKELRESVDRGKVKEAT
;
A
#
# COMPACT_ATOMS: atom_id res chain seq x y z
N MET A 1 3.81 7.61 10.58
CA MET A 1 4.65 8.61 9.91
C MET A 1 3.95 9.05 8.64
N ASN A 2 3.44 10.26 8.63
CA ASN A 2 2.88 10.94 7.46
C ASN A 2 3.92 11.90 6.87
N LYS A 3 3.57 12.63 5.80
CA LYS A 3 4.49 13.58 5.15
C LYS A 3 4.98 14.70 6.07
N PRO A 4 4.12 15.40 6.85
CA PRO A 4 4.57 16.33 7.89
C PRO A 4 5.57 15.73 8.88
N ASP A 5 5.30 14.53 9.41
CA ASP A 5 6.19 13.85 10.35
C ASP A 5 7.59 13.61 9.74
N LEU A 6 7.65 13.28 8.44
CA LEU A 6 8.90 13.08 7.71
C LEU A 6 9.69 14.39 7.55
N ILE A 7 9.01 15.51 7.26
CA ILE A 7 9.65 16.83 7.12
C ILE A 7 10.27 17.26 8.45
N GLU A 8 9.54 17.11 9.56
CA GLU A 8 10.04 17.40 10.91
C GLU A 8 11.25 16.53 11.27
N TYR A 9 11.19 15.24 10.94
CA TYR A 9 12.32 14.31 11.14
C TYR A 9 13.55 14.72 10.33
N MET A 10 13.37 15.13 9.06
CA MET A 10 14.47 15.58 8.21
C MET A 10 15.06 16.91 8.70
N LEU A 11 14.24 17.84 9.17
CA LEU A 11 14.69 19.10 9.78
C LEU A 11 15.54 18.85 11.03
N ALA A 12 15.08 17.95 11.91
CA ALA A 12 15.82 17.59 13.11
C ALA A 12 17.16 16.89 12.81
N SER A 13 17.25 16.16 11.71
CA SER A 13 18.47 15.42 11.32
C SER A 13 19.42 16.22 10.42
N THR A 14 18.98 17.34 9.83
CA THR A 14 19.80 18.15 8.92
C THR A 14 19.82 19.63 9.33
N ALA A 15 20.89 20.03 10.04
CA ALA A 15 21.02 21.35 10.65
C ALA A 15 21.17 22.54 9.68
N HIS A 16 21.39 22.30 8.39
CA HIS A 16 21.75 23.34 7.41
C HIS A 16 20.63 23.73 6.46
N TYR A 17 19.50 23.02 6.45
CA TYR A 17 18.40 23.29 5.54
C TYR A 17 17.23 23.94 6.28
N ASN A 18 16.58 24.88 5.61
CA ASN A 18 15.35 25.46 6.13
C ASN A 18 14.15 24.56 5.79
N HIS A 19 13.02 24.81 6.48
CA HIS A 19 11.79 24.03 6.29
C HIS A 19 11.29 24.03 4.83
N LYS A 20 11.43 25.15 4.12
CA LYS A 20 10.97 25.29 2.74
C LYS A 20 11.77 24.37 1.81
N ASP A 21 13.09 24.34 1.95
CA ASP A 21 13.97 23.55 1.10
C ASP A 21 13.76 22.05 1.30
N ILE A 22 13.60 21.59 2.53
CA ILE A 22 13.28 20.18 2.82
C ILE A 22 11.91 19.81 2.26
N THR A 23 10.89 20.66 2.49
CA THR A 23 9.55 20.44 1.94
C THR A 23 9.59 20.34 0.42
N GLN A 24 10.33 21.24 -0.23
CA GLN A 24 10.49 21.24 -1.68
C GLN A 24 11.23 19.98 -2.16
N ALA A 25 12.32 19.57 -1.50
CA ALA A 25 13.05 18.36 -1.84
C ALA A 25 12.16 17.11 -1.76
N VAL A 26 11.38 16.97 -0.67
CA VAL A 26 10.43 15.85 -0.51
C VAL A 26 9.39 15.86 -1.65
N ASN A 27 8.83 17.02 -1.98
CA ASN A 27 7.87 17.12 -3.08
C ASN A 27 8.49 16.74 -4.42
N VAL A 28 9.69 17.24 -4.73
CA VAL A 28 10.39 16.95 -5.98
C VAL A 28 10.64 15.46 -6.15
N ILE A 29 11.09 14.79 -5.08
CA ILE A 29 11.35 13.33 -5.13
C ILE A 29 10.05 12.57 -5.40
N LEU A 30 8.96 12.90 -4.69
CA LEU A 30 7.68 12.23 -4.88
C LEU A 30 7.13 12.47 -6.29
N SER A 31 7.16 13.71 -6.77
CA SER A 31 6.71 14.04 -8.13
C SER A 31 7.54 13.34 -9.20
N ALA A 32 8.86 13.22 -9.04
CA ALA A 32 9.70 12.50 -9.98
C ALA A 32 9.36 11.00 -10.05
N ILE A 33 9.03 10.38 -8.91
CA ILE A 33 8.56 8.99 -8.88
C ILE A 33 7.18 8.86 -9.53
N GLU A 34 6.26 9.78 -9.24
CA GLU A 34 4.93 9.83 -9.84
C GLU A 34 5.00 9.95 -11.37
N ASP A 35 5.82 10.87 -11.88
CA ASP A 35 5.99 11.10 -13.32
C ASP A 35 6.60 9.89 -14.03
N SER A 36 7.62 9.26 -13.43
CA SER A 36 8.24 8.05 -13.98
C SER A 36 7.27 6.86 -14.01
N LEU A 37 6.48 6.67 -12.94
CA LEU A 37 5.47 5.63 -12.94
C LEU A 37 4.34 5.94 -13.93
N ALA A 38 3.96 7.21 -14.10
CA ALA A 38 2.95 7.61 -15.08
C ALA A 38 3.38 7.37 -16.53
N SER A 39 4.68 7.48 -16.83
CA SER A 39 5.24 7.15 -18.15
C SER A 39 5.42 5.64 -18.38
N GLY A 40 5.16 4.82 -17.36
CA GLY A 40 5.35 3.36 -17.43
C GLY A 40 6.80 2.91 -17.21
N GLU A 41 7.64 3.80 -16.69
CA GLU A 41 9.04 3.51 -16.38
C GLU A 41 9.20 2.94 -14.97
N ARG A 42 10.29 2.19 -14.80
CA ARG A 42 10.72 1.66 -13.50
C ARG A 42 11.74 2.60 -12.87
N THR A 43 11.48 3.04 -11.64
CA THR A 43 12.42 3.87 -10.85
C THR A 43 13.11 3.03 -9.79
N GLU A 44 14.45 3.07 -9.71
CA GLU A 44 15.23 2.40 -8.67
C GLU A 44 16.02 3.41 -7.83
N ILE A 45 15.86 3.31 -6.51
CA ILE A 45 16.59 4.11 -5.51
C ILE A 45 17.49 3.14 -4.74
N ARG A 46 18.80 3.17 -5.03
CA ARG A 46 19.80 2.31 -4.38
C ARG A 46 19.77 2.50 -2.86
N GLY A 47 19.73 1.39 -2.12
CA GLY A 47 19.66 1.40 -0.66
C GLY A 47 18.28 1.70 -0.08
N PHE A 48 17.26 1.94 -0.92
CA PHE A 48 15.88 2.11 -0.50
C PHE A 48 14.95 1.05 -1.12
N GLY A 49 14.90 0.98 -2.46
CA GLY A 49 14.03 0.04 -3.16
C GLY A 49 13.77 0.44 -4.61
N ALA A 50 12.88 -0.30 -5.28
CA ALA A 50 12.45 -0.03 -6.64
C ALA A 50 10.93 0.09 -6.73
N PHE A 51 10.48 1.01 -7.59
CA PHE A 51 9.10 1.28 -7.90
C PHE A 51 8.85 0.89 -9.35
N ASP A 52 7.80 0.09 -9.58
CA ASP A 52 7.43 -0.41 -10.90
C ASP A 52 5.93 -0.59 -10.98
N LEU A 53 5.38 -0.50 -12.18
CA LEU A 53 3.95 -0.73 -12.41
C LEU A 53 3.65 -2.23 -12.45
N ARG A 54 2.59 -2.62 -11.74
CA ARG A 54 2.06 -3.99 -11.80
C ARG A 54 0.69 -4.01 -12.47
N TYR A 55 0.67 -4.52 -13.69
CA TYR A 55 -0.56 -4.74 -14.42
C TYR A 55 -1.20 -6.06 -14.00
N HIS A 56 -2.42 -5.97 -13.48
CA HIS A 56 -3.18 -7.15 -13.08
C HIS A 56 -4.25 -7.43 -14.13
N PRO A 57 -4.45 -8.70 -14.54
CA PRO A 57 -5.51 -9.04 -15.48
C PRO A 57 -6.89 -8.72 -14.87
N PRO A 58 -7.90 -8.39 -15.71
CA PRO A 58 -9.27 -8.25 -15.25
C PRO A 58 -9.73 -9.54 -14.55
N HIS A 59 -10.31 -9.40 -13.36
CA HIS A 59 -10.85 -10.52 -12.61
C HIS A 59 -12.21 -10.14 -12.02
N VAL A 60 -13.06 -11.14 -11.79
CA VAL A 60 -14.38 -10.93 -11.19
C VAL A 60 -14.22 -10.68 -9.70
N GLY A 61 -14.33 -9.43 -9.30
CA GLY A 61 -14.40 -9.03 -7.89
C GLY A 61 -15.69 -9.54 -7.25
N ARG A 62 -15.59 -10.14 -6.06
CA ARG A 62 -16.75 -10.49 -5.23
C ARG A 62 -16.90 -9.43 -4.15
N ASN A 63 -18.11 -8.91 -3.96
CA ASN A 63 -18.39 -7.98 -2.87
C ASN A 63 -18.17 -8.68 -1.52
N PRO A 64 -17.23 -8.22 -0.68
CA PRO A 64 -16.94 -8.83 0.62
C PRO A 64 -18.19 -8.93 1.52
N ASN A 65 -19.10 -7.96 1.44
CA ASN A 65 -20.33 -7.93 2.25
C ASN A 65 -21.35 -8.99 1.84
N ASN A 66 -21.27 -9.49 0.60
CA ASN A 66 -22.12 -10.56 0.09
C ASN A 66 -21.41 -11.93 0.12
N PHE A 67 -20.29 -12.05 0.84
CA PHE A 67 -19.61 -13.33 1.04
C PHE A 67 -20.48 -14.24 1.92
N LYS A 68 -21.43 -14.91 1.27
CA LYS A 68 -22.14 -16.05 1.82
C LYS A 68 -21.21 -17.25 1.62
N PRO A 69 -20.65 -17.87 2.69
CA PRO A 69 -19.96 -19.13 2.52
C PRO A 69 -20.86 -20.09 1.74
N GLY A 70 -20.26 -20.82 0.79
CA GLY A 70 -21.01 -21.74 -0.08
C GLY A 70 -21.89 -22.68 0.75
N LYS A 71 -23.00 -23.14 0.18
CA LYS A 71 -23.94 -24.07 0.83
C LYS A 71 -23.20 -25.24 1.49
N GLU A 72 -22.19 -25.79 0.81
CA GLU A 72 -21.34 -26.87 1.33
C GLU A 72 -20.58 -26.50 2.60
N LEU A 73 -19.96 -25.31 2.67
CA LEU A 73 -19.20 -24.85 3.83
C LEU A 73 -20.11 -24.54 5.02
N ARG A 74 -21.33 -24.03 4.75
CA ARG A 74 -22.35 -23.81 5.78
C ARG A 74 -22.82 -25.13 6.36
N GLU A 75 -23.21 -26.06 5.50
CA GLU A 75 -23.70 -27.37 5.93
C GLU A 75 -22.62 -28.21 6.62
N SER A 76 -21.34 -28.10 6.21
CA SER A 76 -20.25 -28.79 6.90
C SER A 76 -20.03 -28.27 8.31
N VAL A 77 -20.11 -26.95 8.51
CA VAL A 77 -20.00 -26.33 9.83
C VAL A 77 -21.21 -26.68 10.70
N ASP A 78 -22.42 -26.65 10.15
CA ASP A 78 -23.64 -27.01 10.87
C ASP A 78 -23.65 -28.49 11.29
N ARG A 79 -23.19 -29.40 10.43
CA ARG A 79 -23.01 -30.83 10.77
C ARG A 79 -21.94 -31.06 11.84
N GLY A 80 -20.90 -30.23 11.89
CA GLY A 80 -19.84 -30.31 12.89
C GLY A 80 -20.34 -29.97 14.30
N LYS A 81 -21.16 -28.92 14.42
CA LYS A 81 -21.75 -28.49 15.71
C LYS A 81 -22.67 -29.54 16.34
N VAL A 82 -23.35 -30.36 15.53
CA VAL A 82 -24.23 -31.43 16.02
C VAL A 82 -23.42 -32.59 16.65
N LYS A 83 -22.18 -32.82 16.19
CA LYS A 83 -21.32 -33.90 16.69
C LYS A 83 -20.56 -33.56 17.97
N GLU A 84 -20.28 -32.28 18.24
CA GLU A 84 -19.62 -31.84 19.47
C GLU A 84 -20.57 -31.71 20.68
N ALA A 85 -21.88 -31.71 20.44
CA ALA A 85 -22.91 -31.58 21.47
C ALA A 85 -23.49 -32.94 21.95
N THR A 86 -22.90 -34.07 21.52
CA THR A 86 -23.26 -35.44 21.95
C THR A 86 -22.05 -36.08 22.62
#